data_AF-A0A524GWB6-F1
#
_entry.id   AF-A0A524GWB6-F1
#
_cell.length_a   1.000
_cell.length_b   1.000
_cell.length_c   1.000
_cell.angle_alpha   90.00
_cell.angle_beta   90.00
_cell.angle_gamma   90.00
#
_symmetry.space_group_name_H-M   'P 1'
#
loop_
_entity.id
_entity.type
_entity.pdbx_description
1 polymer ?
#
loop_
_entity_poly.entity_id
_entity_poly.type
_entity_poly.pdbx_seq_one_letter_code
_entity_poly.pdbx_strand_id
1 'polypeptide(L)'
;MNDDKSDSGRIAEQLRRVVSDLMEVSILKKHDCLPNQASHFKSVRCIECHSQINDTILVSHLINPMEKAVKKCNECHSQNSMLMSTLYKFQSKEQRKDGFFNGIILNQSYVIGANRNEYLNLLSLLIFAIVILITGGHIYFRLTKK
;
A
#
# COMPACT_ATOMS: atom_id res chain seq x y z
N MET A 1 -13.25 -17.09 56.38
CA MET A 1 -12.62 -15.81 55.97
C MET A 1 -11.79 -16.04 54.71
N ASN A 2 -12.44 -16.43 53.59
CA ASN A 2 -11.77 -16.67 52.30
C ASN A 2 -12.60 -16.19 51.09
N ASP A 3 -13.74 -15.54 51.31
CA ASP A 3 -14.68 -15.20 50.23
C ASP A 3 -14.47 -13.80 49.62
N ASP A 4 -13.75 -12.91 50.33
CA ASP A 4 -13.60 -11.49 49.95
C ASP A 4 -12.60 -11.25 48.78
N LYS A 5 -11.61 -12.15 48.60
CA LYS A 5 -10.65 -12.05 47.49
C LYS A 5 -11.23 -12.49 46.13
N SER A 6 -12.28 -13.30 46.14
CA SER A 6 -12.92 -13.83 44.92
C SER A 6 -13.78 -12.77 44.23
N ASP A 7 -14.51 -11.97 45.02
CA ASP A 7 -15.44 -10.98 44.48
C ASP A 7 -14.73 -9.72 43.98
N SER A 8 -13.66 -9.29 44.67
CA SER A 8 -12.84 -8.14 44.25
C SER A 8 -12.15 -8.35 42.89
N GLY A 9 -11.70 -9.57 42.60
CA GLY A 9 -11.15 -9.93 41.28
C GLY A 9 -12.19 -9.95 40.16
N ARG A 10 -13.44 -10.32 40.49
CA ARG A 10 -14.56 -10.35 39.54
C ARG A 10 -15.04 -8.94 39.18
N ILE A 11 -15.11 -8.06 40.17
CA ILE A 11 -15.42 -6.63 39.98
C ILE A 11 -14.33 -5.94 39.14
N ALA A 12 -13.05 -6.23 39.39
CA ALA A 12 -11.94 -5.66 38.61
C ALA A 12 -11.97 -6.09 37.13
N GLU A 13 -12.28 -7.35 36.85
CA GLU A 13 -12.43 -7.88 35.48
C GLU A 13 -13.67 -7.30 34.78
N GLN A 14 -14.80 -7.17 35.49
CA GLN A 14 -15.99 -6.52 34.94
C GLN A 14 -15.76 -5.03 34.63
N LEU A 15 -15.07 -4.31 35.53
CA LEU A 15 -14.71 -2.90 35.33
C LEU A 15 -13.76 -2.74 34.14
N ARG A 16 -12.77 -3.63 33.99
CA ARG A 16 -11.85 -3.64 32.85
C ARG A 16 -12.60 -3.79 31.53
N ARG A 17 -13.56 -4.72 31.44
CA ARG A 17 -14.37 -4.93 30.24
C ARG A 17 -15.22 -3.71 29.89
N VAL A 18 -15.91 -3.13 30.87
CA VAL A 18 -16.71 -1.92 30.64
C VAL A 18 -15.84 -0.75 30.18
N VAL A 19 -14.65 -0.57 30.76
CA VAL A 19 -13.70 0.46 30.33
C VAL A 19 -13.17 0.18 28.92
N SER A 20 -12.87 -1.07 28.58
CA SER A 20 -12.49 -1.47 27.22
C SER A 20 -13.59 -1.22 26.20
N ASP A 21 -14.83 -1.58 26.52
CA ASP A 21 -16.00 -1.37 25.66
C ASP A 21 -16.28 0.13 25.46
N LEU A 22 -16.17 0.93 26.52
CA LEU A 22 -16.29 2.40 26.43
C LEU A 22 -15.17 3.01 25.59
N MET A 23 -13.95 2.48 25.69
CA MET A 23 -12.81 2.92 24.89
C MET A 23 -13.03 2.59 23.40
N GLU A 24 -13.54 1.41 23.09
CA GLU A 24 -13.89 0.99 21.72
C GLU A 24 -14.98 1.88 21.11
N VAL A 25 -16.06 2.16 21.86
CA VAL A 25 -17.14 3.07 21.44
C VAL A 25 -16.61 4.50 21.21
N SER A 26 -15.63 4.94 22.02
CA SER A 26 -15.05 6.28 21.87
C SER A 26 -14.24 6.44 20.58
N ILE A 27 -13.56 5.39 20.11
CA ILE A 27 -12.76 5.44 18.90
C ILE A 27 -13.66 5.50 17.68
N LEU A 28 -14.69 4.67 17.60
CA LEU A 28 -15.64 4.67 16.47
C LEU A 28 -16.29 6.04 16.31
N LYS A 29 -16.79 6.62 17.41
CA LYS A 29 -17.44 7.93 17.42
C LYS A 29 -16.51 9.08 16.99
N LYS A 30 -15.22 8.99 17.29
CA LYS A 30 -14.23 10.00 16.85
C LYS A 30 -13.86 9.87 15.37
N HIS A 31 -14.21 8.75 14.75
CA HIS A 31 -13.92 8.43 13.35
C HIS A 31 -15.19 8.35 12.48
N ASP A 32 -16.31 8.95 12.91
CA ASP A 32 -17.59 8.98 12.18
C ASP A 32 -17.50 9.57 10.76
N CYS A 33 -16.42 10.31 10.47
CA CYS A 33 -16.10 10.80 9.13
C CYS A 33 -15.78 9.68 8.12
N LEU A 34 -15.41 8.48 8.57
CA LEU A 34 -15.00 7.38 7.70
C LEU A 34 -16.21 6.52 7.27
N PRO A 35 -16.43 6.29 5.97
CA PRO A 35 -17.43 5.35 5.51
C PRO A 35 -17.00 3.91 5.84
N ASN A 36 -17.90 3.11 6.40
CA ASN A 36 -17.63 1.72 6.78
C ASN A 36 -16.32 1.54 7.57
N GLN A 37 -16.24 2.20 8.73
CA GLN A 37 -15.09 2.22 9.64
C GLN A 37 -14.47 0.83 9.88
N ALA A 38 -15.31 -0.19 10.08
CA ALA A 38 -14.86 -1.56 10.33
C ALA A 38 -14.04 -2.14 9.18
N SER A 39 -14.45 -1.88 7.93
CA SER A 39 -13.65 -2.29 6.77
C SER A 39 -12.39 -1.45 6.65
N HIS A 40 -12.48 -0.15 6.92
CA HIS A 40 -11.34 0.75 6.81
C HIS A 40 -10.22 0.37 7.80
N PHE A 41 -10.54 0.12 9.07
CA PHE A 41 -9.56 -0.26 10.10
C PHE A 41 -8.97 -1.66 9.90
N LYS A 42 -9.63 -2.55 9.16
CA LYS A 42 -9.05 -3.85 8.78
C LYS A 42 -7.91 -3.71 7.76
N SER A 43 -7.94 -2.66 6.94
CA SER A 43 -7.01 -2.49 5.82
C SER A 43 -6.03 -1.34 6.01
N VAL A 44 -6.34 -0.38 6.89
CA VAL A 44 -5.57 0.86 7.09
C VAL A 44 -5.25 1.02 8.57
N ARG A 45 -3.98 1.33 8.87
CA ARG A 45 -3.50 1.54 10.25
C ARG A 45 -3.76 2.98 10.70
N CYS A 46 -3.82 3.20 12.01
CA CYS A 46 -4.03 4.54 12.58
C CYS A 46 -2.96 5.55 12.11
N ILE A 47 -1.70 5.12 11.97
CA ILE A 47 -0.59 5.98 11.56
C ILE A 47 -0.68 6.45 10.10
N GLU A 48 -1.46 5.78 9.26
CA GLU A 48 -1.62 6.17 7.84
C GLU A 48 -2.32 7.52 7.73
N CYS A 49 -3.24 7.83 8.65
CA CYS A 49 -3.95 9.11 8.69
C CYS A 49 -3.33 10.08 9.70
N HIS A 50 -2.71 9.58 10.76
CA HIS A 50 -2.21 10.41 11.86
C HIS A 50 -0.73 10.78 11.76
N SER A 51 0.07 10.17 10.88
CA SER A 51 1.49 10.52 10.76
C SER A 51 1.75 11.44 9.56
N GLN A 52 2.76 12.31 9.67
CA GLN A 52 3.22 13.05 8.49
C GLN A 52 3.99 12.11 7.57
N ILE A 53 3.62 12.12 6.30
CA ILE A 53 4.36 11.39 5.29
C ILE A 53 5.69 12.08 5.05
N ASN A 54 6.76 11.31 5.18
CA ASN A 54 8.12 11.77 4.95
C ASN A 54 8.79 10.83 3.96
N ASP A 55 9.44 11.41 2.95
CA ASP A 55 10.15 10.64 1.92
C ASP A 55 11.47 10.06 2.43
N THR A 56 12.04 10.65 3.48
CA THR A 56 13.34 10.26 4.04
C THR A 56 13.26 9.22 5.15
N ILE A 57 12.10 9.07 5.80
CA ILE A 57 11.94 8.18 6.96
C ILE A 57 10.85 7.14 6.65
N LEU A 58 11.17 5.85 6.86
CA LEU A 58 10.26 4.73 6.57
C LEU A 58 8.97 4.75 7.40
N VAL A 59 9.06 5.18 8.67
CA VAL A 59 7.91 5.30 9.57
C VAL A 59 8.10 6.58 10.37
N SER A 60 7.16 7.52 10.24
CA SER A 60 7.18 8.75 11.01
C SER A 60 6.81 8.46 12.46
N HIS A 61 7.66 8.89 13.40
CA HIS A 61 7.38 8.83 14.83
C HIS A 61 6.53 10.02 15.29
N LEU A 62 6.35 11.02 14.42
CA LEU A 62 5.52 12.18 14.71
C LEU A 62 4.05 11.84 14.40
N ILE A 63 3.31 11.54 15.47
CA ILE A 63 1.87 11.30 15.40
C ILE A 63 1.15 12.63 15.67
N ASN A 64 0.45 13.11 14.65
CA ASN A 64 -0.34 14.32 14.70
C ASN A 64 -1.65 14.11 15.46
N PRO A 65 -2.16 15.18 16.11
CA PRO A 65 -3.46 15.15 16.75
C PRO A 65 -4.60 15.10 15.71
N MET A 66 -5.81 14.81 16.17
CA MET A 66 -7.00 14.53 15.34
C MET A 66 -7.36 15.66 14.37
N GLU A 67 -7.04 16.91 14.70
CA GLU A 67 -7.30 18.08 13.86
C GLU A 67 -6.44 18.06 12.59
N LYS A 68 -5.25 17.45 12.68
CA LYS A 68 -4.25 17.36 11.61
C LYS A 68 -4.23 15.99 10.93
N ALA A 69 -5.10 15.07 11.32
CA ALA A 69 -5.24 13.79 10.65
C ALA A 69 -5.90 13.96 9.27
N VAL A 70 -5.49 13.14 8.32
CA VAL A 70 -6.08 13.08 6.97
C VAL A 70 -7.52 12.62 7.07
N LYS A 71 -8.46 13.41 6.54
CA LYS A 71 -9.91 13.13 6.59
C LYS A 71 -10.56 13.00 5.22
N LYS A 72 -9.93 13.52 4.16
CA LYS A 72 -10.52 13.50 2.82
C LYS A 72 -10.15 12.21 2.10
N CYS A 73 -11.16 11.53 1.57
CA CYS A 73 -10.98 10.26 0.87
C CYS A 73 -10.01 10.37 -0.31
N ASN A 74 -10.03 11.49 -1.05
CA ASN A 74 -9.20 11.70 -2.24
C ASN A 74 -7.71 11.92 -1.93
N GLU A 75 -7.36 12.35 -0.71
CA GLU A 75 -5.96 12.47 -0.28
C GLU A 75 -5.28 11.10 -0.24
N CYS A 76 -6.04 10.03 0.04
CA CYS A 76 -5.58 8.65 0.03
C CYS A 76 -5.99 7.84 -1.22
N HIS A 77 -7.04 8.23 -1.96
CA HIS A 77 -7.54 7.47 -3.13
C HIS A 77 -7.29 8.14 -4.49
N SER A 78 -6.46 9.18 -4.57
CA SER A 78 -6.00 9.76 -5.83
C SER A 78 -4.95 8.89 -6.54
N GLN A 79 -4.74 9.10 -7.84
CA GLN A 79 -3.81 8.30 -8.66
C GLN A 79 -2.35 8.37 -8.19
N ASN A 80 -1.94 9.48 -7.58
CA ASN A 80 -0.63 9.67 -6.93
C ASN A 80 -0.81 9.82 -5.41
N SER A 81 -1.56 8.90 -4.81
CA SER A 81 -1.99 9.03 -3.42
C SER A 81 -0.88 8.74 -2.43
N MET A 82 -1.04 9.38 -1.27
CA MET A 82 -0.33 9.08 -0.04
C MET A 82 -0.37 7.59 0.33
N LEU A 83 -1.50 6.93 0.08
CA LEU A 83 -1.72 5.50 0.36
C LEU A 83 -0.71 4.61 -0.34
N MET A 84 -0.42 4.86 -1.62
CA MET A 84 0.57 4.09 -2.37
C MET A 84 1.95 4.24 -1.71
N SER A 85 2.36 5.47 -1.38
CA SER A 85 3.69 5.71 -0.83
C SER A 85 3.94 5.01 0.52
N THR A 86 2.95 4.97 1.41
CA THR A 86 3.12 4.42 2.77
C THR A 86 2.91 2.91 2.81
N LEU A 87 1.89 2.39 2.12
CA LEU A 87 1.66 0.94 2.03
C LEU A 87 2.80 0.24 1.31
N TYR A 88 3.33 0.82 0.23
CA TYR A 88 4.44 0.21 -0.52
C TYR A 88 5.72 0.14 0.30
N LYS A 89 6.04 1.21 1.06
CA LYS A 89 7.19 1.20 1.98
C LYS A 89 7.05 0.10 3.02
N PHE A 90 5.86 -0.08 3.60
CA PHE A 90 5.60 -1.11 4.60
C PHE A 90 5.64 -2.54 4.01
N GLN A 91 4.88 -2.78 2.94
CA GLN A 91 4.86 -4.07 2.25
C GLN A 91 6.26 -4.47 1.79
N SER A 92 7.04 -3.50 1.29
CA SER A 92 8.42 -3.77 0.92
C SER A 92 9.32 -4.16 2.09
N LYS A 93 9.06 -3.64 3.29
CA LYS A 93 9.84 -3.98 4.50
C LYS A 93 9.42 -5.35 5.06
N GLU A 94 8.13 -5.65 5.02
CA GLU A 94 7.59 -6.92 5.51
C GLU A 94 8.02 -8.09 4.63
N GLN A 95 7.95 -7.94 3.31
CA GLN A 95 8.41 -9.00 2.39
C GLN A 95 9.93 -9.21 2.37
N ARG A 96 10.72 -8.20 2.76
CA ARG A 96 12.18 -8.37 2.96
C ARG A 96 12.51 -9.31 4.14
N LYS A 97 11.58 -9.59 5.04
CA LYS A 97 11.79 -10.54 6.14
C LYS A 97 11.83 -12.01 5.66
N ASP A 98 11.19 -12.31 4.53
CA ASP A 98 11.10 -13.67 3.97
C ASP A 98 12.13 -13.95 2.86
N GLY A 99 13.16 -13.10 2.72
CA GLY A 99 14.33 -13.37 1.85
C GLY A 99 14.08 -13.34 0.34
N PHE A 100 12.86 -13.01 -0.11
CA PHE A 100 12.50 -13.02 -1.53
C PHE A 100 12.46 -11.60 -2.13
N PHE A 101 13.49 -11.26 -2.91
CA PHE A 101 13.69 -9.93 -3.49
C PHE A 101 12.79 -9.57 -4.69
N ASN A 102 11.87 -10.44 -5.12
CA ASN A 102 11.17 -10.26 -6.41
C ASN A 102 9.74 -9.66 -6.32
N GLY A 103 9.13 -9.56 -5.14
CA GLY A 103 7.70 -9.19 -5.03
C GLY A 103 7.37 -7.71 -5.30
N ILE A 104 8.30 -6.80 -5.01
CA ILE A 104 8.03 -5.34 -5.02
C ILE A 104 8.51 -4.66 -6.31
N ILE A 105 9.41 -5.28 -7.08
CA ILE A 105 9.79 -4.75 -8.41
C ILE A 105 8.74 -5.13 -9.47
N LEU A 106 7.90 -6.14 -9.21
CA LEU A 106 6.96 -6.69 -10.18
C LEU A 106 5.56 -6.05 -10.18
N ASN A 107 5.14 -5.33 -9.12
CA ASN A 107 3.71 -4.98 -9.01
C ASN A 107 3.33 -3.49 -9.18
N GLN A 108 4.14 -2.48 -8.81
CA GLN A 108 3.65 -1.08 -8.84
C GLN A 108 4.64 0.01 -9.29
N SER A 109 5.90 -0.30 -9.62
CA SER A 109 6.58 0.54 -10.60
C SER A 109 6.17 0.03 -11.97
N TYR A 110 5.53 0.86 -12.78
CA TYR A 110 5.50 0.65 -14.23
C TYR A 110 6.97 0.65 -14.71
N VAL A 111 7.63 -0.51 -14.58
CA VAL A 111 8.92 -0.78 -15.20
C VAL A 111 8.57 -1.34 -16.56
N ILE A 112 9.02 -0.67 -17.62
CA ILE A 112 8.94 -1.16 -18.99
C ILE A 112 9.54 -2.58 -19.00
N GLY A 113 8.69 -3.62 -18.96
CA GLY A 113 9.10 -5.03 -18.89
C GLY A 113 8.42 -5.92 -17.83
N ALA A 114 7.79 -5.38 -16.78
CA ALA A 114 7.25 -6.19 -15.68
C ALA A 114 5.86 -6.82 -15.95
N ASN A 115 5.08 -6.24 -16.87
CA ASN A 115 3.83 -6.80 -17.39
C ASN A 115 3.99 -7.18 -18.86
N ARG A 116 5.04 -7.94 -19.17
CA ARG A 116 5.26 -8.45 -20.53
C ARG A 116 4.22 -9.54 -20.81
N ASN A 117 3.20 -9.22 -21.60
CA ASN A 117 2.51 -10.24 -22.35
C ASN A 117 3.51 -10.81 -23.36
N GLU A 118 3.93 -12.06 -23.18
CA GLU A 118 4.89 -12.75 -24.06
C GLU A 118 4.49 -12.64 -25.54
N TYR A 119 3.19 -12.67 -25.83
CA TYR A 119 2.66 -12.46 -27.18
C TYR A 119 2.98 -11.07 -27.75
N LEU A 120 2.82 -10.01 -26.96
CA LEU A 120 3.12 -8.64 -27.41
C LEU A 120 4.62 -8.41 -27.56
N ASN A 121 5.43 -9.04 -26.70
CA ASN A 121 6.88 -8.96 -26.81
C ASN A 121 7.39 -9.66 -28.07
N LEU A 122 6.92 -10.88 -28.34
CA LEU A 122 7.25 -11.62 -29.55
C LEU A 122 6.79 -10.87 -30.81
N LEU A 123 5.58 -10.30 -30.78
CA LEU A 123 5.05 -9.51 -31.89
C LEU A 123 5.86 -8.24 -32.13
N SER A 124 6.25 -7.52 -31.08
CA SER A 124 7.10 -6.32 -31.19
C SER A 124 8.46 -6.64 -31.79
N LEU A 125 9.10 -7.74 -31.36
CA LEU A 125 10.38 -8.18 -31.90
C LEU A 125 10.27 -8.61 -33.37
N LEU A 126 9.18 -9.29 -33.73
CA LEU A 126 8.87 -9.66 -35.11
C LEU A 126 8.73 -8.42 -36.01
N ILE A 127 7.92 -7.44 -35.60
CA ILE A 127 7.70 -6.20 -36.37
C ILE A 127 9.03 -5.45 -36.54
N PHE A 128 9.84 -5.35 -35.47
CA PHE A 128 11.14 -4.69 -35.52
C PHE A 128 12.08 -5.37 -36.52
N ALA A 129 12.16 -6.71 -36.50
CA ALA A 129 12.97 -7.47 -37.45
C ALA A 129 12.51 -7.27 -38.90
N ILE A 130 11.19 -7.25 -39.14
CA ILE A 130 10.61 -7.01 -40.47
C ILE A 130 11.00 -5.63 -40.99
N VAL A 131 10.91 -4.58 -40.17
CA VAL A 131 11.28 -3.21 -40.57
C VAL A 131 12.75 -3.14 -40.97
N ILE A 132 13.65 -3.79 -40.22
CA ILE A 132 15.07 -3.87 -40.55
C ILE A 132 15.29 -4.59 -41.88
N LEU A 133 14.61 -5.72 -42.12
CA LEU A 133 14.74 -6.48 -43.36
C LEU A 133 14.24 -5.70 -44.57
N ILE A 134 13.10 -5.02 -44.47
CA ILE A 134 12.55 -4.20 -45.56
C ILE A 134 13.49 -3.03 -45.87
N THR A 135 13.93 -2.32 -44.83
CA THR A 135 14.82 -1.16 -45.00
C THR A 135 16.17 -1.59 -45.55
N GLY A 136 16.76 -2.65 -44.99
CA GLY A 136 18.03 -3.22 -45.43
C GLY A 136 17.95 -3.76 -46.86
N GLY A 137 16.89 -4.49 -47.21
CA GLY A 137 16.66 -4.98 -48.56
C GLY A 137 16.48 -3.85 -49.57
N HIS A 138 15.74 -2.79 -49.21
CA HIS A 138 15.58 -1.61 -50.04
C HIS A 138 16.92 -0.88 -50.26
N ILE A 139 17.74 -0.74 -49.22
CA ILE A 139 19.08 -0.14 -49.32
C ILE A 139 19.99 -1.02 -50.19
N TYR A 140 20.01 -2.33 -49.96
CA TYR A 140 20.82 -3.28 -50.73
C TYR A 140 20.46 -3.28 -52.22
N PHE A 141 19.16 -3.32 -52.54
CA PHE A 141 18.68 -3.24 -53.92
C PHE A 141 19.04 -1.89 -54.56
N ARG A 142 18.95 -0.78 -53.80
CA ARG A 142 19.37 0.54 -54.27
C ARG A 142 20.87 0.60 -54.57
N LEU A 143 21.69 -0.10 -53.81
CA LEU A 143 23.15 -0.14 -54.01
C LEU A 143 23.58 -1.08 -55.15
N THR A 144 22.82 -2.13 -55.43
CA THR A 144 23.11 -3.10 -56.51
C THR A 144 22.50 -2.72 -57.87
N LYS A 145 21.48 -1.85 -57.89
CA LYS A 145 20.90 -1.27 -59.13
C LYS A 145 21.56 0.05 -59.59
N LYS A 146 22.72 0.40 -59.04
CA LYS A 146 23.59 1.47 -59.52
C LYS A 146 24.80 0.85 -60.21
#